data_AF-A0A1V5L7S1-F1
#
_entry.id   AF-A0A1V5L7S1-F1
#
_cell.length_a   1.000
_cell.length_b   1.000
_cell.length_c   1.000
_cell.angle_alpha   90.00
_cell.angle_beta   90.00
_cell.angle_gamma   90.00
#
_symmetry.space_group_name_H-M   'P 1'
#
loop_
_entity.id
_entity.type
_entity.pdbx_description
1 polymer ?
#
loop_
_entity_poly.entity_id
_entity_poly.type
_entity_poly.pdbx_seq_one_letter_code
_entity_poly.pdbx_strand_id
1 'polypeptide(L)'
;MKRHHDATRPEPFEPTPIPEHHRPRRPVADLVVGESVWYRDQRYWLERVPESWDASCMVRISSDRILPDRVPPKDRVSFCVHADHVTKAPVTRNPYGRQPTKKAVDRREMNRKEGTRDNGDTVAVILRQAHTLDDVYRLTAKHLGVKEADLRAKYGRLNPGQQRMNCGNRLRGAHKRGLLKLN
;
A
#
# COMPACT_ATOMS: atom_id res chain seq x y z
N MET A 1 -10.81 -79.87 -1.97
CA MET A 1 -11.14 -79.00 -3.12
C MET A 1 -10.70 -77.58 -2.79
N LYS A 2 -9.53 -77.15 -3.30
CA LYS A 2 -9.01 -75.78 -3.12
C LYS A 2 -9.52 -74.93 -4.30
N ARG A 3 -10.31 -73.90 -4.01
CA ARG A 3 -10.76 -72.92 -5.01
C ARG A 3 -9.63 -71.91 -5.21
N HIS A 4 -9.04 -71.89 -6.39
CA HIS A 4 -8.14 -70.83 -6.82
C HIS A 4 -8.97 -69.56 -7.04
N HIS A 5 -8.70 -68.52 -6.26
CA HIS A 5 -9.21 -67.18 -6.52
C HIS A 5 -8.31 -66.53 -7.58
N ASP A 6 -8.86 -66.36 -8.78
CA ASP A 6 -8.24 -65.56 -9.83
C ASP A 6 -8.22 -64.09 -9.38
N ALA A 7 -7.01 -63.52 -9.31
CA ALA A 7 -6.81 -62.13 -8.97
C ALA A 7 -7.04 -61.28 -10.23
N THR A 8 -8.23 -60.72 -10.37
CA THR A 8 -8.57 -59.78 -11.44
C THR A 8 -7.66 -58.55 -11.33
N ARG A 9 -6.87 -58.31 -12.39
CA ARG A 9 -5.95 -57.17 -12.48
C ARG A 9 -6.78 -55.88 -12.47
N PRO A 10 -6.48 -54.87 -11.61
CA PRO A 10 -7.23 -53.63 -11.61
C PRO A 10 -7.07 -52.91 -12.95
N GLU A 11 -8.19 -52.47 -13.50
CA GLU A 11 -8.26 -51.65 -14.73
C GLU A 11 -7.37 -50.40 -14.58
N PRO A 12 -6.65 -50.00 -15.64
CA PRO A 12 -5.84 -48.79 -15.61
C PRO A 12 -6.73 -47.57 -15.33
N PHE A 13 -6.35 -46.78 -14.34
CA PHE A 13 -7.05 -45.55 -13.99
C PHE A 13 -6.86 -44.53 -15.11
N GLU A 14 -7.91 -44.29 -15.90
CA GLU A 14 -7.93 -43.21 -16.87
C GLU A 14 -8.12 -41.87 -16.16
N PRO A 15 -7.18 -40.91 -16.26
CA PRO A 15 -7.31 -39.63 -15.60
C PRO A 15 -8.49 -38.86 -16.20
N THR A 16 -9.42 -38.46 -15.33
CA THR A 16 -10.60 -37.70 -15.75
C THR A 16 -10.18 -36.34 -16.32
N PRO A 17 -10.66 -35.95 -17.52
CA PRO A 17 -10.32 -34.67 -18.11
C PRO A 17 -10.80 -33.51 -17.24
N ILE A 18 -9.92 -32.54 -17.00
CA ILE A 18 -10.19 -31.38 -16.15
C ILE A 18 -11.21 -30.47 -16.85
N PRO A 19 -12.25 -30.00 -16.15
CA PRO A 19 -13.24 -29.11 -16.74
C PRO A 19 -12.62 -27.79 -17.25
N GLU A 20 -13.01 -27.34 -18.44
CA GLU A 20 -12.40 -26.18 -19.11
C GLU A 20 -12.46 -24.87 -18.30
N HIS A 21 -13.45 -24.72 -17.42
CA HIS A 21 -13.59 -23.53 -16.56
C HIS A 21 -12.55 -23.44 -15.44
N HIS A 22 -11.81 -24.51 -15.17
CA HIS A 22 -10.65 -24.50 -14.29
C HIS A 22 -9.33 -24.18 -15.01
N ARG A 23 -9.36 -23.94 -16.33
CA ARG A 23 -8.16 -23.45 -17.03
C ARG A 23 -7.87 -22.01 -16.58
N PRO A 24 -6.65 -21.71 -16.13
CA PRO A 24 -6.30 -20.36 -15.69
C PRO A 24 -6.54 -19.35 -16.83
N ARG A 25 -7.32 -18.30 -16.54
CA ARG A 25 -7.77 -17.30 -17.53
C ARG A 25 -6.67 -16.40 -18.10
N ARG A 26 -5.42 -16.55 -17.66
CA ARG A 26 -4.25 -15.86 -18.22
C ARG A 26 -3.07 -16.82 -18.30
N PRO A 27 -2.28 -16.79 -19.37
CA PRO A 27 -1.02 -17.51 -19.41
C PRO A 27 -0.13 -16.94 -18.31
N VAL A 28 0.24 -17.80 -17.37
CA VAL A 28 1.21 -17.54 -16.29
C VAL A 28 2.65 -17.56 -16.85
N ALA A 29 2.80 -17.53 -18.18
CA ALA A 29 4.05 -17.67 -18.92
C ALA A 29 5.12 -16.60 -18.62
N ASP A 30 4.76 -15.54 -17.89
CA ASP A 30 5.65 -14.43 -17.57
C ASP A 30 6.31 -14.50 -16.18
N LEU A 31 6.09 -15.59 -15.44
CA LEU A 31 6.68 -15.77 -14.12
C LEU A 31 8.13 -16.27 -14.21
N VAL A 32 9.07 -15.51 -13.63
CA VAL A 32 10.50 -15.86 -13.62
C VAL A 32 11.00 -16.02 -12.19
N VAL A 33 11.74 -17.10 -11.90
CA VAL A 33 12.36 -17.30 -10.59
C VAL A 33 13.25 -16.11 -10.23
N GLY A 34 13.18 -15.67 -8.98
CA GLY A 34 13.88 -14.47 -8.50
C GLY A 34 13.10 -13.17 -8.72
N GLU A 35 12.04 -13.17 -9.54
CA GLU A 35 11.09 -12.06 -9.54
C GLU A 35 10.18 -12.13 -8.30
N SER A 36 9.39 -11.07 -8.14
CA SER A 36 8.44 -10.96 -7.05
C SER A 36 7.01 -11.03 -7.55
N VAL A 37 6.13 -11.61 -6.74
CA VAL A 37 4.71 -11.76 -7.03
C VAL A 37 3.85 -11.23 -5.89
N TRP A 38 2.63 -10.82 -6.20
CA TRP A 38 1.59 -10.52 -5.21
C TRP A 38 0.78 -11.76 -4.91
N TYR A 39 0.55 -12.02 -3.62
CA TYR A 39 -0.36 -13.05 -3.10
C TYR A 39 -1.04 -12.51 -1.83
N ARG A 40 -2.38 -12.53 -1.78
CA ARG A 40 -3.18 -11.98 -0.64
C ARG A 40 -2.71 -10.60 -0.17
N ASP A 41 -2.56 -9.67 -1.13
CA ASP A 41 -2.10 -8.29 -0.92
C ASP A 41 -0.68 -8.15 -0.32
N GLN A 42 0.11 -9.21 -0.33
CA GLN A 42 1.51 -9.23 0.13
C GLN A 42 2.44 -9.62 -1.00
N ARG A 43 3.67 -9.09 -0.96
CA ARG A 43 4.69 -9.35 -1.97
C ARG A 43 5.66 -10.41 -1.48
N TYR A 44 5.93 -11.40 -2.30
CA TYR A 44 6.81 -12.52 -2.02
C TYR A 44 7.82 -12.73 -3.15
N TRP A 45 8.94 -13.38 -2.84
CA TRP A 45 9.88 -13.88 -3.85
C TRP A 45 9.35 -15.15 -4.47
N LEU A 46 9.45 -15.23 -5.80
CA LEU A 46 9.18 -16.45 -6.54
C LEU A 46 10.44 -17.32 -6.56
N GLU A 47 10.34 -18.53 -6.03
CA GLU A 47 11.49 -19.43 -5.85
C GLU A 47 11.49 -20.59 -6.85
N ARG A 48 10.30 -21.05 -7.25
CA ARG A 48 10.17 -22.11 -8.25
C ARG A 48 8.93 -21.89 -9.10
N VAL A 49 9.11 -22.07 -10.40
CA VAL A 49 8.04 -22.16 -11.40
C VAL A 49 8.09 -23.57 -11.97
N PRO A 50 6.95 -24.27 -12.12
CA PRO A 50 6.93 -25.60 -12.72
C PRO A 50 7.36 -25.54 -14.20
N GLU A 51 8.05 -26.58 -14.67
CA GLU A 51 8.52 -26.69 -16.06
C GLU A 51 7.36 -27.00 -17.02
N SER A 52 6.37 -27.77 -16.56
CA SER A 52 5.14 -28.09 -17.28
C SER A 52 3.92 -27.63 -16.49
N TRP A 53 2.95 -27.05 -17.19
CA TRP A 53 1.71 -26.55 -16.60
C TRP A 53 0.61 -27.62 -16.69
N ASP A 54 0.74 -28.68 -15.90
CA ASP A 54 -0.32 -29.70 -15.73
C ASP A 54 -1.30 -29.31 -14.60
N ALA A 55 -2.30 -30.14 -14.33
CA ALA A 55 -3.45 -29.90 -13.45
C ALA A 55 -3.19 -29.20 -12.09
N SER A 56 -1.95 -29.24 -11.60
CA SER A 56 -1.52 -28.76 -10.29
C SER A 56 -0.38 -27.75 -10.41
N CYS A 57 -0.61 -26.63 -11.09
CA CYS A 57 0.37 -25.58 -11.30
C CYS A 57 0.67 -24.80 -10.01
N MET A 58 1.49 -25.40 -9.15
CA MET A 58 1.91 -24.82 -7.89
C MET A 58 3.24 -24.08 -8.10
N VAL A 59 3.26 -22.80 -7.77
CA VAL A 59 4.50 -22.02 -7.64
C VAL A 59 4.96 -22.05 -6.20
N ARG A 60 6.28 -22.08 -6.00
CA ARG A 60 6.87 -21.96 -4.66
C ARG A 60 7.20 -20.50 -4.41
N ILE A 61 6.61 -19.92 -3.38
CA ILE A 61 6.91 -18.56 -2.94
C ILE A 61 7.50 -18.58 -1.52
N SER A 62 8.42 -17.66 -1.25
CA SER A 62 9.03 -17.53 0.08
C SER A 62 7.97 -17.21 1.14
N SER A 63 8.11 -17.76 2.35
CA SER A 63 7.32 -17.33 3.51
C SER A 63 7.76 -15.97 4.05
N ASP A 64 9.01 -15.60 3.77
CA ASP A 64 9.59 -14.36 4.22
C ASP A 64 9.08 -13.20 3.37
N ARG A 65 8.52 -12.21 4.06
CA ARG A 65 8.10 -10.97 3.43
C ARG A 65 9.32 -10.22 2.93
N ILE A 66 9.24 -9.67 1.72
CA ILE A 66 10.28 -8.77 1.23
C ILE A 66 10.22 -7.48 2.08
N LEU A 67 11.29 -7.19 2.83
CA LEU A 67 11.45 -5.98 3.65
C LEU A 67 12.59 -5.10 3.09
N PRO A 68 12.50 -3.75 3.14
CA PRO A 68 13.46 -2.80 2.55
C PRO A 68 14.92 -3.00 2.92
N ASP A 69 15.16 -3.32 4.19
CA ASP A 69 16.49 -3.23 4.79
C ASP A 69 17.05 -4.61 5.18
N ARG A 70 16.39 -5.69 4.77
CA ARG A 70 16.84 -7.05 5.06
C ARG A 70 17.39 -7.72 3.82
N VAL A 71 18.63 -8.17 3.93
CA VAL A 71 19.21 -9.14 3.00
C VAL A 71 18.27 -10.36 2.97
N PRO A 72 17.97 -10.91 1.78
CA PRO A 72 17.51 -12.28 1.60
C PRO A 72 17.91 -13.23 2.74
N PRO A 73 16.98 -13.73 3.57
CA PRO A 73 17.32 -14.76 4.54
C PRO A 73 17.92 -15.97 3.82
N LYS A 74 18.97 -16.56 4.39
CA LYS A 74 19.67 -17.72 3.84
C LYS A 74 18.84 -19.00 4.03
N ASP A 75 18.16 -19.11 5.16
CA ASP A 75 17.27 -20.22 5.50
C ASP A 75 15.82 -19.76 5.36
N ARG A 76 15.23 -20.04 4.19
CA ARG A 76 13.86 -19.62 3.88
C ARG A 76 12.90 -20.78 4.09
N VAL A 77 11.84 -20.52 4.84
CA VAL A 77 10.64 -21.36 4.74
C VAL A 77 9.91 -20.92 3.46
N SER A 78 9.29 -21.85 2.76
CA SER A 78 8.54 -21.56 1.54
C SER A 78 7.22 -22.29 1.59
N PHE A 79 6.26 -21.81 0.82
CA PHE A 79 4.99 -22.49 0.65
C PHE A 79 4.57 -22.49 -0.80
N CYS A 80 3.78 -23.50 -1.17
CA CYS A 80 3.29 -23.67 -2.51
C CYS A 80 1.93 -22.99 -2.65
N VAL A 81 1.74 -22.23 -3.73
CA VAL A 81 0.47 -21.57 -4.06
C VAL A 81 0.11 -21.89 -5.49
N HIS A 82 -1.18 -22.07 -5.76
CA HIS A 82 -1.66 -22.23 -7.13
C HIS A 82 -1.40 -20.93 -7.92
N ALA A 83 -0.90 -21.07 -9.15
CA ALA A 83 -0.32 -19.94 -9.85
C ALA A 83 -1.36 -18.89 -10.32
N ASP A 84 -2.63 -19.26 -10.38
CA ASP A 84 -3.77 -18.36 -10.62
C ASP A 84 -4.02 -17.39 -9.45
N HIS A 85 -3.56 -17.73 -8.24
CA HIS A 85 -3.67 -16.88 -7.06
C HIS A 85 -2.52 -15.87 -6.94
N VAL A 86 -1.49 -15.97 -7.79
CA VAL A 86 -0.37 -15.03 -7.80
C VAL A 86 -0.47 -14.10 -9.00
N THR A 87 -0.08 -12.84 -8.82
CA THR A 87 0.04 -11.88 -9.91
C THR A 87 1.45 -11.34 -9.96
N LYS A 88 2.07 -11.27 -11.15
CA LYS A 88 3.41 -10.67 -11.32
C LYS A 88 3.43 -9.28 -10.69
N ALA A 89 4.32 -9.07 -9.71
CA ALA A 89 4.48 -7.75 -9.14
C ALA A 89 5.26 -6.89 -10.15
N PRO A 90 4.85 -5.65 -10.41
CA PRO A 90 5.49 -4.84 -11.42
C PRO A 90 6.95 -4.58 -11.02
N VAL A 91 7.85 -4.68 -12.00
CA VAL A 91 9.27 -4.34 -11.88
C VAL A 91 9.34 -2.83 -11.69
N THR A 92 9.22 -2.39 -10.45
CA THR A 92 9.19 -0.97 -10.13
C THR A 92 10.27 -0.65 -9.12
N ARG A 93 10.76 0.60 -9.18
CA ARG A 93 11.74 1.18 -8.25
C ARG A 93 11.29 1.17 -6.79
N ASN A 94 10.01 0.88 -6.51
CA ASN A 94 9.48 0.70 -5.16
C ASN A 94 9.10 -0.78 -4.96
N PRO A 95 9.94 -1.57 -4.28
CA PRO A 95 9.69 -2.99 -4.10
C PRO A 95 8.51 -3.32 -3.16
N TYR A 96 7.81 -2.35 -2.57
CA TYR A 96 6.98 -2.63 -1.38
C TYR A 96 5.51 -2.18 -1.43
N GLY A 97 4.99 -1.68 -2.56
CA GLY A 97 3.58 -1.28 -2.61
C GLY A 97 3.07 -0.73 -3.93
N ARG A 98 1.81 -0.30 -3.95
CA ARG A 98 1.25 0.49 -5.06
C ARG A 98 2.15 1.69 -5.31
N GLN A 99 2.45 1.94 -6.59
CA GLN A 99 3.19 3.13 -6.98
C GLN A 99 2.50 4.37 -6.39
N PRO A 100 3.26 5.29 -5.75
CA PRO A 100 2.73 6.62 -5.54
C PRO A 100 2.31 7.12 -6.93
N THR A 101 1.08 7.64 -7.05
CA THR A 101 0.63 8.24 -8.32
C THR A 101 1.69 9.23 -8.81
N LYS A 102 1.84 9.42 -10.13
CA LYS A 102 2.75 10.44 -10.70
C LYS A 102 2.62 11.78 -9.97
N LYS A 103 1.37 12.18 -9.70
CA LYS A 103 1.01 13.37 -8.89
C LYS A 103 1.62 13.38 -7.47
N ALA A 104 1.70 12.25 -6.79
CA ALA A 104 2.29 12.14 -5.46
C ALA A 104 3.83 12.17 -5.50
N VAL A 105 4.45 11.60 -6.53
CA VAL A 105 5.90 11.68 -6.76
C VAL A 105 6.30 13.12 -7.08
N ASP A 106 5.64 13.74 -8.07
CA ASP A 106 5.89 15.12 -8.49
C ASP A 106 5.70 16.09 -7.30
N ARG A 107 4.68 15.87 -6.47
CA ARG A 107 4.46 16.66 -5.25
C ARG A 107 5.59 16.51 -4.23
N ARG A 108 6.12 15.30 -4.04
CA ARG A 108 7.26 15.07 -3.13
C ARG A 108 8.53 15.72 -3.67
N GLU A 109 8.79 15.62 -4.97
CA GLU A 109 9.97 16.24 -5.59
C GLU A 109 9.89 17.76 -5.54
N MET A 110 8.73 18.36 -5.84
CA MET A 110 8.54 19.80 -5.66
C MET A 110 8.69 20.21 -4.21
N ASN A 111 8.12 19.48 -3.25
CA ASN A 111 8.30 19.77 -1.83
C ASN A 111 9.76 19.60 -1.36
N ARG A 112 10.55 18.74 -2.01
CA ARG A 112 11.97 18.56 -1.70
C ARG A 112 12.82 19.70 -2.26
N LYS A 113 12.51 20.16 -3.48
CA LYS A 113 13.26 21.21 -4.17
C LYS A 113 12.92 22.61 -3.66
N GLU A 114 11.66 22.85 -3.31
CA GLU A 114 11.14 24.17 -2.94
C GLU A 114 10.81 24.29 -1.44
N GLY A 115 11.02 23.22 -0.66
CA GLY A 115 10.53 23.11 0.71
C GLY A 115 9.05 22.74 0.79
N THR A 116 8.55 22.38 1.97
CA THR A 116 7.09 22.20 2.16
C THR A 116 6.42 23.51 1.80
N ARG A 117 5.78 23.55 0.63
CA ARG A 117 5.14 24.76 0.08
C ARG A 117 4.20 25.32 1.13
N ASP A 118 4.64 26.42 1.71
CA ASP A 118 3.73 27.49 2.05
C ASP A 118 2.95 27.78 0.76
N ASN A 119 1.65 27.50 0.76
CA ASN A 119 0.84 27.64 -0.45
C ASN A 119 0.71 29.10 -0.90
N GLY A 120 1.27 30.06 -0.16
CA GLY A 120 1.18 31.49 -0.43
C GLY A 120 -0.24 32.03 -0.29
N ASP A 121 -1.18 31.22 0.21
CA ASP A 121 -2.54 31.67 0.44
C ASP A 121 -2.57 32.74 1.54
N THR A 122 -3.59 33.58 1.51
CA THR A 122 -3.76 34.69 2.46
C THR A 122 -3.72 34.19 3.91
N VAL A 123 -4.21 32.99 4.18
CA VAL A 123 -4.14 32.33 5.49
C VAL A 123 -2.70 31.99 5.87
N ALA A 124 -1.89 31.47 4.95
CA ALA A 124 -0.49 31.16 5.19
C ALA A 124 0.30 32.44 5.46
N VAL A 125 0.04 33.53 4.71
CA VAL A 125 0.65 34.85 4.98
C VAL A 125 0.34 35.34 6.40
N ILE A 126 -0.89 35.19 6.88
CA ILE A 126 -1.27 35.53 8.27
C ILE A 126 -0.53 34.64 9.27
N LEU A 127 -0.48 33.34 9.02
CA LEU A 127 0.17 32.39 9.93
C LEU A 127 1.70 32.50 9.95
N ARG A 128 2.33 33.10 8.93
CA ARG A 128 3.77 33.43 8.96
C ARG A 128 4.13 34.43 10.06
N GLN A 129 3.18 35.28 10.45
CA GLN A 129 3.38 36.24 11.55
C GLN A 129 3.43 35.54 12.93
N ALA A 130 3.08 34.24 13.00
CA ALA A 130 2.99 33.47 14.23
C ALA A 130 4.28 32.70 14.50
N HIS A 131 5.13 33.23 15.38
CA HIS A 131 6.39 32.58 15.75
C HIS A 131 6.13 31.38 16.68
N THR A 132 5.23 31.53 17.65
CA THR A 132 4.90 30.49 18.62
C THR A 132 3.56 29.81 18.34
N LEU A 133 3.30 28.70 19.03
CA LEU A 133 2.00 28.03 18.96
C LEU A 133 0.90 28.87 19.60
N ASP A 134 1.25 29.64 20.63
CA ASP A 134 0.34 30.56 21.31
C ASP A 134 -0.08 31.70 20.38
N ASP A 135 0.85 32.22 19.57
CA ASP A 135 0.54 33.20 18.52
C ASP A 135 -0.44 32.65 17.50
N VAL A 136 -0.27 31.37 17.10
CA VAL A 136 -1.19 30.72 16.16
C VAL A 136 -2.59 30.65 16.74
N TYR A 137 -2.74 30.26 18.01
CA TYR A 137 -4.04 30.22 18.67
C TYR A 137 -4.68 31.60 18.79
N ARG A 138 -3.91 32.59 19.23
CA ARG A 138 -4.36 33.98 19.38
C ARG A 138 -4.79 34.60 18.06
N LEU A 139 -3.99 34.44 16.99
CA LEU A 139 -4.33 34.92 15.64
C LEU A 139 -5.56 34.20 15.10
N THR A 140 -5.62 32.87 15.24
CA THR A 140 -6.76 32.08 14.78
C THR A 140 -8.05 32.47 15.50
N ALA A 141 -8.00 32.65 16.83
CA ALA A 141 -9.10 33.11 17.66
C ALA A 141 -9.60 34.50 17.23
N LYS A 142 -8.67 35.45 17.05
CA LYS A 142 -8.94 36.81 16.59
C LYS A 142 -9.66 36.82 15.24
N HIS A 143 -9.14 36.08 14.26
CA HIS A 143 -9.71 36.06 12.91
C HIS A 143 -11.06 35.32 12.86
N LEU A 144 -11.22 34.22 13.60
CA LEU A 144 -12.49 33.46 13.60
C LEU A 144 -13.57 34.05 14.52
N GLY A 145 -13.24 35.02 15.37
CA GLY A 145 -14.16 35.56 16.37
C GLY A 145 -14.55 34.53 17.44
N VAL A 146 -13.63 33.62 17.80
CA VAL A 146 -13.84 32.59 18.83
C VAL A 146 -12.88 32.76 19.99
N LYS A 147 -13.17 32.16 21.16
CA LYS A 147 -12.25 32.21 22.29
C LYS A 147 -11.06 31.29 22.07
N GLU A 148 -9.87 31.74 22.47
CA GLU A 148 -8.65 30.95 22.38
C GLU A 148 -8.74 29.65 23.21
N ALA A 149 -9.36 29.73 24.39
CA ALA A 149 -9.57 28.59 25.27
C ALA A 149 -10.33 27.45 24.59
N ASP A 150 -11.33 27.76 23.75
CA ASP A 150 -12.11 26.76 23.02
C ASP A 150 -11.26 26.04 21.97
N LEU A 151 -10.33 26.77 21.32
CA LEU A 151 -9.39 26.19 20.37
C LEU A 151 -8.39 25.27 21.08
N ARG A 152 -7.86 25.69 22.24
CA ARG A 152 -6.92 24.89 23.04
C ARG A 152 -7.59 23.67 23.66
N ALA A 153 -8.82 23.78 24.15
CA ALA A 153 -9.57 22.64 24.64
C ALA A 153 -9.78 21.60 23.53
N LYS A 154 -10.06 22.05 22.30
CA LYS A 154 -10.28 21.17 21.16
C LYS A 154 -9.01 20.51 20.61
N TYR A 155 -7.91 21.27 20.53
CA TYR A 155 -6.69 20.86 19.80
C TYR A 155 -5.46 20.68 20.67
N GLY A 156 -5.47 21.11 21.93
CA GLY A 156 -4.30 21.09 22.82
C GLY A 156 -3.71 19.70 23.08
N ARG A 157 -4.52 18.65 22.91
CA ARG A 157 -4.08 17.24 22.97
C ARG A 157 -3.27 16.77 21.76
N LEU A 158 -3.25 17.52 20.67
CA LEU A 158 -2.54 17.14 19.43
C LEU A 158 -1.07 17.56 19.51
N ASN A 159 -0.21 17.02 18.65
CA ASN A 159 1.17 17.52 18.58
C ASN A 159 1.23 18.94 17.95
N PRO A 160 2.28 19.75 18.22
CA PRO A 160 2.34 21.15 17.76
C PRO A 160 2.13 21.34 16.25
N GLY A 161 2.66 20.43 15.41
CA GLY A 161 2.47 20.48 13.97
C GLY A 161 1.00 20.29 13.56
N GLN A 162 0.34 19.30 14.16
CA GLN A 162 -1.10 19.06 13.96
C GLN A 162 -1.96 20.22 14.46
N GLN A 163 -1.58 20.86 15.57
CA GLN A 163 -2.30 22.03 16.10
C GLN A 163 -2.26 23.19 15.09
N ARG A 164 -1.06 23.55 14.59
CA ARG A 164 -0.90 24.59 13.56
C ARG A 164 -1.69 24.28 12.29
N MET A 165 -1.62 23.03 11.83
CA MET A 165 -2.35 22.57 10.64
C MET A 165 -3.87 22.70 10.82
N ASN A 166 -4.43 22.27 11.96
CA ASN A 166 -5.86 22.36 12.22
C ASN A 166 -6.35 23.81 12.32
N CYS A 167 -5.60 24.69 12.99
CA CYS A 167 -5.90 26.12 13.03
C CYS A 167 -5.92 26.74 11.63
N GLY A 168 -4.91 26.45 10.80
CA GLY A 168 -4.85 26.92 9.42
C GLY A 168 -6.00 26.39 8.55
N ASN A 169 -6.37 25.12 8.68
CA ASN A 169 -7.52 24.55 7.95
C ASN A 169 -8.84 25.23 8.35
N ARG A 170 -8.98 25.62 9.62
CA ARG A 170 -10.16 26.32 10.13
C ARG A 170 -10.28 27.73 9.54
N LEU A 171 -9.16 28.45 9.49
CA LEU A 171 -9.08 29.75 8.81
C LEU A 171 -9.42 29.63 7.32
N ARG A 172 -8.82 28.66 6.60
CA ARG A 172 -9.13 28.43 5.18
C ARG A 172 -10.62 28.14 4.95
N GLY A 173 -11.23 27.34 5.82
CA GLY A 173 -12.66 27.04 5.77
C GLY A 173 -13.54 28.26 6.02
N ALA A 174 -13.15 29.15 6.93
CA ALA A 174 -13.87 30.40 7.17
C ALA A 174 -13.70 31.39 6.00
N HIS A 175 -12.50 31.50 5.43
CA HIS A 175 -12.23 32.32 4.25
C HIS A 175 -13.07 31.87 3.04
N LYS A 176 -13.10 30.56 2.75
CA LYS A 176 -13.91 30.00 1.66
C LYS A 176 -15.41 30.29 1.81
N ARG A 177 -15.90 30.47 3.05
CA ARG A 177 -17.29 30.82 3.37
C ARG A 177 -17.57 32.31 3.43
N GLY A 178 -16.57 33.17 3.15
CA GLY A 178 -16.71 34.62 3.26
C GLY A 178 -16.85 35.14 4.70
N LEU A 179 -16.58 34.30 5.70
CA LEU A 179 -16.65 34.67 7.12
C LEU A 179 -15.40 35.42 7.61
N LEU A 180 -14.33 35.40 6.81
CA LEU A 180 -13.12 36.18 7.04
C LEU A 180 -13.06 37.31 6.03
N LYS A 181 -13.12 38.56 6.51
CA LYS A 181 -12.66 39.72 5.74
C LYS A 181 -11.17 39.87 6.00
N LEU A 182 -10.37 39.31 5.10
CA LEU A 182 -8.94 39.57 5.08
C LEU A 182 -8.77 40.85 4.27
N ASN A 183 -8.61 41.98 4.97
CA ASN A 183 -8.29 43.26 4.35
C ASN A 183 -6.83 43.27 3.88
#